data_AF-A0A1G8L3U3-F1
#
_entry.id   AF-A0A1G8L3U3-F1
#
_cell.length_a   1.000
_cell.length_b   1.000
_cell.length_c   1.000
_cell.angle_alpha   90.00
_cell.angle_beta   90.00
_cell.angle_gamma   90.00
#
_symmetry.space_group_name_H-M   'P 1'
#
loop_
_entity.id
_entity.type
_entity.pdbx_description
1 polymer ?
#
loop_
_entity_poly.entity_id
_entity_poly.type
_entity_poly.pdbx_seq_one_letter_code
_entity_poly.pdbx_strand_id
1 'polypeptide(L)'
;MLSRTASDLYWMSRYLERAENLARMLDGSYSLSLMPQDGRRDGLDELAMPLLITGTLEEYQERHGALHAERMLHFFALDAQNPASIYSCLGAARSNAHAVRGRITADMWENINATWLEIRGIADQGLGRYGINRFCEWVKERSHLFRGATFGTIVRGEAYRFIRLGTFIERADNTLRLLDSRYELLGEDIDEIDGRPAHSYYQWSALLRALSSFEAFAEVYRGSPSARKVSELLLLRPEVPRSLRACMDELDLMLANLPGENGRPAQRLAAELDARLRYTSIDEVLEEGLHAWLTDFIGQVHELGRVIHLSYLEVA
;
A
#
# COMPACT_ATOMS: atom_id res chain seq x y z
N MET A 1 -24.21 5.32 11.58
CA MET A 1 -23.53 4.36 12.50
C MET A 1 -22.99 5.08 13.75
N LEU A 2 -22.73 4.38 14.87
CA LEU A 2 -21.87 4.92 15.96
C LEU A 2 -20.44 5.10 15.41
N SER A 3 -19.76 6.21 15.71
CA SER A 3 -18.42 6.53 15.19
C SER A 3 -17.41 5.39 15.38
N ARG A 4 -17.51 4.67 16.51
CA ARG A 4 -16.65 3.52 16.82
C ARG A 4 -16.78 2.39 15.79
N THR A 5 -18.00 2.04 15.38
CA THR A 5 -18.22 1.01 14.34
C THR A 5 -17.61 1.41 13.01
N ALA A 6 -17.74 2.70 12.63
CA ALA A 6 -17.11 3.20 11.41
C ALA A 6 -15.58 3.13 11.52
N SER A 7 -15.02 3.51 12.67
CA SER A 7 -13.57 3.46 12.95
C SER A 7 -13.02 2.04 12.83
N ASP A 8 -13.68 1.07 13.47
CA ASP A 8 -13.26 -0.34 13.43
C ASP A 8 -13.29 -0.89 11.99
N LEU A 9 -14.35 -0.60 11.21
CA LEU A 9 -14.45 -1.04 9.81
C LEU A 9 -13.38 -0.41 8.91
N TYR A 10 -13.14 0.89 9.09
CA TYR A 10 -12.12 1.65 8.37
C TYR A 10 -10.73 1.06 8.66
N TRP A 11 -10.34 0.97 9.93
CA TRP A 11 -9.02 0.49 10.32
C TRP A 11 -8.82 -1.00 10.03
N MET A 12 -9.86 -1.84 10.15
CA MET A 12 -9.79 -3.25 9.74
C MET A 12 -9.28 -3.39 8.30
N SER A 13 -9.91 -2.66 7.37
CA SER A 13 -9.55 -2.72 5.95
C SER A 13 -8.19 -2.10 5.66
N ARG A 14 -7.86 -1.00 6.37
CA ARG A 14 -6.58 -0.31 6.26
C ARG A 14 -5.41 -1.21 6.66
N TYR A 15 -5.53 -1.95 7.76
CA TYR A 15 -4.51 -2.91 8.18
C TYR A 15 -4.37 -4.10 7.22
N LEU A 16 -5.45 -4.58 6.62
CA LEU A 16 -5.40 -5.65 5.62
C LEU A 16 -4.70 -5.20 4.34
N GLU A 17 -4.99 -3.99 3.84
CA GLU A 17 -4.28 -3.43 2.68
C GLU A 17 -2.80 -3.17 3.02
N ARG A 18 -2.48 -2.66 4.21
CA ARG A 18 -1.09 -2.48 4.66
C ARG A 18 -0.30 -3.78 4.69
N ALA A 19 -0.89 -4.86 5.21
CA ALA A 19 -0.27 -6.17 5.22
C ALA A 19 0.02 -6.67 3.79
N GLU A 20 -0.92 -6.49 2.85
CA GLU A 20 -0.70 -6.82 1.43
C GLU A 20 0.42 -5.98 0.81
N ASN A 21 0.39 -4.66 1.04
CA ASN A 21 1.37 -3.72 0.50
C ASN A 21 2.78 -4.05 0.96
N LEU A 22 2.95 -4.34 2.26
CA LEU A 22 4.25 -4.76 2.82
C LEU A 22 4.71 -6.10 2.25
N ALA A 23 3.82 -7.09 2.12
CA ALA A 23 4.18 -8.37 1.52
C ALA A 23 4.68 -8.21 0.08
N ARG A 24 4.03 -7.36 -0.72
CA ARG A 24 4.44 -7.06 -2.10
C ARG A 24 5.77 -6.32 -2.16
N MET A 25 5.96 -5.36 -1.26
CA MET A 25 7.20 -4.59 -1.16
C MET A 25 8.38 -5.48 -0.75
N LEU A 26 8.20 -6.32 0.27
CA LEU A 26 9.21 -7.28 0.74
C LEU A 26 9.60 -8.28 -0.34
N ASP A 27 8.61 -8.85 -1.03
CA ASP A 27 8.85 -9.81 -2.11
C ASP A 27 9.65 -9.20 -3.27
N GLY A 28 9.31 -7.96 -3.66
CA GLY A 28 10.05 -7.20 -4.67
C GLY A 28 11.48 -6.88 -4.24
N SER A 29 11.66 -6.34 -3.03
CA SER A 29 12.98 -6.02 -2.46
C SER A 29 13.86 -7.25 -2.27
N TYR A 30 13.27 -8.37 -1.82
CA TYR A 30 13.99 -9.64 -1.68
C TYR A 30 14.36 -10.24 -3.04
N SER A 31 13.48 -10.15 -4.04
CA SER A 31 13.81 -10.61 -5.39
C SER A 31 14.95 -9.81 -6.02
N LEU A 32 14.96 -8.48 -5.84
CA LEU A 32 16.03 -7.61 -6.33
C LEU A 32 17.36 -7.85 -5.60
N SER A 33 17.34 -8.15 -4.31
CA SER A 33 18.57 -8.40 -3.54
C SER A 33 19.30 -9.68 -3.94
N LEU A 34 18.60 -10.64 -4.53
CA LEU A 34 19.17 -11.87 -5.06
C LEU A 34 19.78 -11.71 -6.47
N MET A 35 19.55 -10.58 -7.15
CA MET A 35 20.09 -10.35 -8.49
C MET A 35 21.58 -10.00 -8.45
N PRO A 36 22.39 -10.42 -9.43
CA PRO A 36 23.80 -10.01 -9.51
C PRO A 36 23.92 -8.49 -9.62
N GLN A 37 24.62 -7.87 -8.68
CA GLN A 37 24.87 -6.42 -8.66
C GLN A 37 26.31 -6.14 -9.10
N ASP A 38 26.48 -5.35 -10.17
CA ASP A 38 27.80 -4.93 -10.68
C ASP A 38 28.50 -4.00 -9.66
N GLY A 39 29.20 -4.59 -8.70
CA GLY A 39 30.07 -3.89 -7.74
C GLY A 39 29.37 -3.17 -6.58
N ARG A 40 28.04 -3.33 -6.41
CA ARG A 40 27.29 -2.84 -5.24
C ARG A 40 27.17 -3.93 -4.16
N ARG A 41 27.13 -3.47 -2.91
CA ARG A 41 27.04 -4.25 -1.66
C ARG A 41 25.96 -5.33 -1.76
N ASP A 42 26.29 -6.56 -1.37
CA ASP A 42 25.50 -7.78 -1.00
C ASP A 42 23.94 -7.78 -1.08
N GLY A 43 23.30 -7.08 -2.02
CA GLY A 43 21.84 -6.93 -2.12
C GLY A 43 21.17 -6.19 -0.95
N LEU A 44 21.91 -5.81 0.09
CA LEU A 44 21.37 -5.23 1.33
C LEU A 44 20.69 -3.88 1.12
N ASP A 45 21.14 -3.07 0.16
CA ASP A 45 20.54 -1.78 -0.14
C ASP A 45 19.08 -1.95 -0.63
N GLU A 46 18.81 -2.95 -1.47
CA GLU A 46 17.46 -3.27 -1.96
C GLU A 46 16.55 -3.81 -0.85
N LEU A 47 17.12 -4.60 0.07
CA LEU A 47 16.41 -5.09 1.27
C LEU A 47 16.14 -4.00 2.31
N ALA A 48 16.89 -2.90 2.28
CA ALA A 48 16.69 -1.76 3.15
C ALA A 48 15.61 -0.81 2.63
N MET A 49 15.23 -0.87 1.36
CA MET A 49 14.19 -0.01 0.77
C MET A 49 12.87 0.02 1.57
N PRO A 50 12.34 -1.11 2.08
CA PRO A 50 11.14 -1.07 2.91
C PRO A 50 11.31 -0.25 4.19
N LEU A 51 12.52 -0.20 4.79
CA LEU A 51 12.81 0.63 5.97
C LEU A 51 12.73 2.12 5.62
N LEU A 52 13.23 2.50 4.44
CA LEU A 52 13.16 3.89 3.95
C LEU A 52 11.72 4.30 3.64
N ILE A 53 11.00 3.48 2.86
CA ILE A 53 9.61 3.77 2.45
C ILE A 53 8.67 3.94 3.65
N THR A 54 8.86 3.11 4.67
CA THR A 54 8.02 3.13 5.87
C THR A 54 8.53 4.09 6.94
N GLY A 55 9.72 4.68 6.77
CA GLY A 55 10.35 5.54 7.77
C GLY A 55 10.73 4.80 9.05
N THR A 56 11.03 3.50 8.98
CA THR A 56 11.31 2.63 10.14
C THR A 56 12.78 2.27 10.32
N LEU A 57 13.68 2.92 9.57
CA LEU A 57 15.13 2.64 9.63
C LEU A 57 15.71 2.87 11.03
N GLU A 58 15.39 4.00 11.66
CA GLU A 58 15.89 4.34 13.01
C GLU A 58 15.40 3.33 14.04
N GLU A 59 14.09 3.02 14.04
CA GLU A 59 13.48 2.03 14.94
C GLU A 59 14.11 0.64 14.78
N TYR A 60 14.40 0.24 13.54
CA TYR A 60 15.11 -1.02 13.27
C TYR A 60 16.53 -0.99 13.85
N GLN A 61 17.30 0.08 13.57
CA GLN A 61 18.69 0.19 13.99
C GLN A 61 18.84 0.23 15.52
N GLU A 62 17.93 0.91 16.22
CA GLU A 62 17.89 0.95 17.68
C GLU A 62 17.70 -0.45 18.29
N ARG A 63 16.86 -1.29 17.67
CA ARG A 63 16.51 -2.62 18.21
C ARG A 63 17.42 -3.76 17.71
N HIS A 64 17.94 -3.65 16.50
CA HIS A 64 18.64 -4.74 15.80
C HIS A 64 20.06 -4.40 15.33
N GLY A 65 20.50 -3.14 15.47
CA GLY A 65 21.83 -2.69 15.05
C GLY A 65 21.99 -2.63 13.53
N ALA A 66 23.15 -3.09 13.04
CA ALA A 66 23.48 -3.06 11.62
C ALA A 66 22.49 -3.88 10.77
N LEU A 67 22.29 -3.42 9.53
CA LEU A 67 21.40 -4.05 8.55
C LEU A 67 21.77 -5.52 8.35
N HIS A 68 20.76 -6.40 8.41
CA HIS A 68 20.93 -7.83 8.20
C HIS A 68 19.66 -8.41 7.58
N ALA A 69 19.83 -9.12 6.46
CA ALA A 69 18.73 -9.61 5.63
C ALA A 69 17.63 -10.32 6.44
N GLU A 70 17.97 -11.40 7.17
CA GLU A 70 16.98 -12.18 7.91
C GLU A 70 16.28 -11.37 9.02
N ARG A 71 16.99 -10.44 9.66
CA ARG A 71 16.42 -9.60 10.72
C ARG A 71 15.45 -8.58 10.12
N MET A 72 15.78 -7.99 8.97
CA MET A 72 14.87 -7.09 8.25
C MET A 72 13.61 -7.82 7.79
N LEU A 73 13.76 -9.02 7.22
CA LEU A 73 12.62 -9.84 6.82
C LEU A 73 11.73 -10.17 8.01
N HIS A 74 12.31 -10.57 9.15
CA HIS A 74 11.55 -10.83 10.37
C HIS A 74 10.85 -9.57 10.91
N PHE A 75 11.54 -8.43 10.92
CA PHE A 75 11.04 -7.14 11.41
C PHE A 75 9.75 -6.71 10.70
N PHE A 76 9.64 -6.91 9.39
CA PHE A 76 8.42 -6.59 8.65
C PHE A 76 7.40 -7.72 8.64
N ALA A 77 7.83 -8.99 8.69
CA ALA A 77 6.92 -10.12 8.58
C ALA A 77 6.24 -10.48 9.91
N LEU A 78 7.03 -10.80 10.94
CA LEU A 78 6.57 -11.54 12.12
C LEU A 78 6.85 -10.83 13.45
N ASP A 79 7.54 -9.69 13.45
CA ASP A 79 7.84 -8.96 14.68
C ASP A 79 6.58 -8.32 15.29
N ALA A 80 6.11 -8.90 16.40
CA ALA A 80 4.96 -8.40 17.14
C ALA A 80 5.22 -7.06 17.89
N GLN A 81 6.48 -6.63 18.02
CA GLN A 81 6.81 -5.33 18.62
C GLN A 81 6.77 -4.20 17.59
N ASN A 82 6.88 -4.51 16.29
CA ASN A 82 6.67 -3.55 15.21
C ASN A 82 5.15 -3.46 14.93
N PRO A 83 4.47 -2.34 15.23
CA PRO A 83 3.03 -2.19 14.96
C PRO A 83 2.69 -2.22 13.47
N ALA A 84 3.67 -1.92 12.62
CA ALA A 84 3.54 -1.95 11.17
C ALA A 84 3.87 -3.32 10.56
N SER A 85 4.34 -4.32 11.32
CA SER A 85 4.59 -5.65 10.75
C SER A 85 3.32 -6.30 10.23
N ILE A 86 3.46 -7.22 9.28
CA ILE A 86 2.35 -8.00 8.71
C ILE A 86 1.61 -8.74 9.83
N TYR A 87 2.34 -9.35 10.77
CA TYR A 87 1.76 -10.01 11.94
C TYR A 87 0.90 -9.06 12.79
N SER A 88 1.43 -7.89 13.15
CA SER A 88 0.70 -6.89 13.94
C SER A 88 -0.51 -6.35 13.19
N CYS A 89 -0.39 -6.05 11.90
CA CYS A 89 -1.48 -5.58 11.05
C CYS A 89 -2.63 -6.61 10.97
N LEU A 90 -2.31 -7.89 10.75
CA LEU A 90 -3.34 -8.94 10.70
C LEU A 90 -4.01 -9.17 12.07
N GLY A 91 -3.26 -9.03 13.17
CA GLY A 91 -3.82 -9.06 14.53
C GLY A 91 -4.76 -7.89 14.82
N ALA A 92 -4.38 -6.69 14.41
CA ALA A 92 -5.21 -5.48 14.54
C ALA A 92 -6.47 -5.57 13.67
N ALA A 93 -6.34 -6.04 12.42
CA ALA A 93 -7.47 -6.28 11.52
C ALA A 93 -8.47 -7.28 12.14
N ARG A 94 -7.98 -8.39 12.70
CA ARG A 94 -8.83 -9.40 13.38
C ARG A 94 -9.52 -8.84 14.61
N SER A 95 -8.83 -8.00 15.39
CA SER A 95 -9.42 -7.35 16.57
C SER A 95 -10.56 -6.39 16.19
N ASN A 96 -10.34 -5.57 15.17
CA ASN A 96 -11.38 -4.68 14.64
C ASN A 96 -12.55 -5.48 14.07
N ALA A 97 -12.28 -6.49 13.24
CA ALA A 97 -13.31 -7.37 12.67
C ALA A 97 -14.18 -8.04 13.75
N HIS A 98 -13.58 -8.40 14.88
CA HIS A 98 -14.29 -8.97 16.03
C HIS A 98 -15.24 -7.95 16.67
N ALA A 99 -14.77 -6.71 16.86
CA ALA A 99 -15.58 -5.63 17.43
C ALA A 99 -16.81 -5.30 16.57
N VAL A 100 -16.70 -5.43 15.25
CA VAL A 100 -17.79 -5.17 14.30
C VAL A 100 -18.36 -6.43 13.66
N ARG A 101 -18.25 -7.59 14.31
CA ARG A 101 -18.73 -8.87 13.77
C ARG A 101 -20.20 -8.84 13.34
N GLY A 102 -21.03 -8.07 14.04
CA GLY A 102 -22.45 -7.87 13.68
C GLY A 102 -22.71 -6.94 12.48
N ARG A 103 -21.66 -6.38 11.87
CA ARG A 103 -21.72 -5.44 10.72
C ARG A 103 -20.99 -5.94 9.48
N ILE A 104 -20.26 -7.04 9.60
CA ILE A 104 -19.61 -7.76 8.51
C ILE A 104 -20.30 -9.12 8.31
N THR A 105 -20.04 -9.77 7.18
CA THR A 105 -20.60 -11.10 6.91
C THR A 105 -19.83 -12.20 7.62
N ALA A 106 -20.45 -13.39 7.75
CA ALA A 106 -19.79 -14.57 8.28
C ALA A 106 -18.53 -14.92 7.46
N ASP A 107 -18.63 -14.88 6.13
CA ASP A 107 -17.52 -15.18 5.22
C ASP A 107 -16.33 -14.24 5.43
N MET A 108 -16.58 -12.94 5.64
CA MET A 108 -15.52 -11.98 5.94
C MET A 108 -14.85 -12.28 7.29
N TRP A 109 -15.64 -12.54 8.33
CA TRP A 109 -15.11 -12.85 9.66
C TRP A 109 -14.29 -14.15 9.66
N GLU A 110 -14.82 -15.22 9.06
CA GLU A 110 -14.16 -16.51 8.99
C GLU A 110 -12.85 -16.42 8.20
N ASN A 111 -12.84 -15.64 7.12
CA ASN A 111 -11.62 -15.39 6.37
C ASN A 111 -10.54 -14.72 7.24
N ILE A 112 -10.85 -13.61 7.91
CA ILE A 112 -9.88 -12.89 8.75
C ILE A 112 -9.43 -13.76 9.93
N ASN A 113 -10.35 -14.48 10.56
CA ASN A 113 -10.02 -15.34 11.70
C ASN A 113 -9.13 -16.52 11.27
N ALA A 114 -9.40 -17.16 10.14
CA ALA A 114 -8.54 -18.21 9.59
C ALA A 114 -7.14 -17.68 9.24
N THR A 115 -7.06 -16.48 8.62
CA THR A 115 -5.78 -15.79 8.34
C THR A 115 -4.95 -15.61 9.62
N TRP A 116 -5.60 -15.17 10.72
CA TRP A 116 -4.93 -14.97 11.99
C TRP A 116 -4.44 -16.28 12.63
N LEU A 117 -5.25 -17.34 12.58
CA LEU A 117 -4.85 -18.64 13.13
C LEU A 117 -3.66 -19.21 12.37
N GLU A 118 -3.66 -19.07 11.04
CA GLU A 118 -2.59 -19.58 10.19
C GLU A 118 -1.28 -18.81 10.37
N ILE A 119 -1.30 -17.46 10.41
CA ILE A 119 -0.05 -16.71 10.63
C ILE A 119 0.57 -17.01 11.99
N ARG A 120 -0.22 -17.30 13.03
CA ARG A 120 0.32 -17.77 14.31
C ARG A 120 1.09 -19.07 14.17
N GLY A 121 0.56 -20.02 13.40
CA GLY A 121 1.29 -21.25 13.07
C GLY A 121 2.58 -20.98 12.29
N ILE A 122 2.55 -20.03 11.35
CA ILE A 122 3.75 -19.61 10.60
C ILE A 122 4.78 -18.96 11.54
N ALA A 123 4.33 -18.13 12.48
CA ALA A 123 5.18 -17.49 13.48
C ALA A 123 5.86 -18.52 14.38
N ASP A 124 5.11 -19.52 14.85
CA ASP A 124 5.64 -20.64 15.65
C ASP A 124 6.64 -21.49 14.84
N GLN A 125 6.41 -21.67 13.53
CA GLN A 125 7.32 -22.38 12.63
C GLN A 125 8.61 -21.59 12.32
N GLY A 126 8.52 -20.26 12.29
CA GLY A 126 9.59 -19.35 11.90
C GLY A 126 9.70 -19.15 10.38
N LEU A 127 10.04 -17.91 9.98
CA LEU A 127 10.09 -17.48 8.59
C LEU A 127 11.13 -18.24 7.76
N GLY A 128 12.29 -18.58 8.34
CA GLY A 128 13.35 -19.31 7.64
C GLY A 128 12.92 -20.69 7.14
N ARG A 129 12.06 -21.39 7.92
CA ARG A 129 11.52 -22.69 7.53
C ARG A 129 10.30 -22.58 6.62
N TYR A 130 9.49 -21.53 6.78
CA TYR A 130 8.31 -21.32 5.94
C TYR A 130 8.69 -20.81 4.53
N GLY A 131 9.73 -19.98 4.45
CA GLY A 131 10.22 -19.32 3.24
C GLY A 131 9.55 -17.96 3.00
N ILE A 132 10.34 -16.92 2.73
CA ILE A 132 9.85 -15.55 2.55
C ILE A 132 8.93 -15.40 1.33
N ASN A 133 9.31 -15.96 0.16
CA ASN A 133 8.47 -15.86 -1.04
C ASN A 133 7.10 -16.52 -0.82
N ARG A 134 7.09 -17.70 -0.20
CA ARG A 134 5.84 -18.40 0.16
C ARG A 134 5.02 -17.59 1.15
N PHE A 135 5.66 -16.94 2.13
CA PHE A 135 4.98 -16.06 3.09
C PHE A 135 4.32 -14.88 2.39
N CYS A 136 5.06 -14.18 1.52
CA CYS A 136 4.52 -13.03 0.81
C CYS A 136 3.37 -13.41 -0.14
N GLU A 137 3.48 -14.51 -0.89
CA GLU A 137 2.37 -15.02 -1.72
C GLU A 137 1.16 -15.38 -0.87
N TRP A 138 1.37 -16.08 0.25
CA TRP A 138 0.29 -16.42 1.17
C TRP A 138 -0.45 -15.15 1.66
N VAL A 139 0.27 -14.10 2.08
CA VAL A 139 -0.37 -12.83 2.50
C VAL A 139 -1.20 -12.22 1.37
N LYS A 140 -0.67 -12.20 0.13
CA LYS A 140 -1.40 -11.69 -1.05
C LYS A 140 -2.68 -12.49 -1.31
N GLU A 141 -2.61 -13.82 -1.25
CA GLU A 141 -3.77 -14.71 -1.38
C GLU A 141 -4.83 -14.44 -0.30
N ARG A 142 -4.41 -14.28 0.97
CA ARG A 142 -5.34 -13.95 2.07
C ARG A 142 -6.06 -12.63 1.84
N SER A 143 -5.36 -11.61 1.37
CA SER A 143 -5.98 -10.32 1.03
C SER A 143 -6.93 -10.41 -0.16
N HIS A 144 -6.62 -11.25 -1.17
CA HIS A 144 -7.53 -11.51 -2.29
C HIS A 144 -8.81 -12.22 -1.84
N LEU A 145 -8.71 -13.21 -0.96
CA LEU A 145 -9.87 -13.89 -0.39
C LEU A 145 -10.74 -12.93 0.42
N PHE A 146 -10.14 -12.08 1.27
CA PHE A 146 -10.89 -11.07 2.02
C PHE A 146 -11.62 -10.09 1.09
N ARG A 147 -10.95 -9.60 0.04
CA ARG A 147 -11.54 -8.68 -0.94
C ARG A 147 -12.69 -9.36 -1.70
N GLY A 148 -12.52 -10.61 -2.11
CA GLY A 148 -13.57 -11.41 -2.75
C GLY A 148 -14.79 -11.62 -1.85
N ALA A 149 -14.56 -12.02 -0.60
CA ALA A 149 -15.62 -12.20 0.40
C ALA A 149 -16.37 -10.88 0.66
N THR A 150 -15.64 -9.77 0.82
CA THR A 150 -16.24 -8.44 1.01
C THR A 150 -17.13 -8.08 -0.16
N PHE A 151 -16.62 -8.15 -1.40
CA PHE A 151 -17.38 -7.73 -2.57
C PHE A 151 -18.57 -8.64 -2.89
N GLY A 152 -18.44 -9.94 -2.63
CA GLY A 152 -19.45 -10.94 -2.97
C GLY A 152 -20.60 -11.04 -1.98
N THR A 153 -20.42 -10.61 -0.73
CA THR A 153 -21.34 -11.00 0.36
C THR A 153 -21.94 -9.83 1.13
N ILE A 154 -21.24 -8.70 1.26
CA ILE A 154 -21.71 -7.58 2.08
C ILE A 154 -22.72 -6.70 1.34
N VAL A 155 -23.72 -6.19 2.06
CA VAL A 155 -24.60 -5.14 1.55
C VAL A 155 -23.79 -3.87 1.31
N ARG A 156 -23.98 -3.24 0.14
CA ARG A 156 -23.27 -2.00 -0.27
C ARG A 156 -23.81 -0.74 0.41
N GLY A 157 -23.91 -0.76 1.73
CA GLY A 157 -24.31 0.36 2.60
C GLY A 157 -23.11 1.06 3.26
N GLU A 158 -23.35 1.76 4.38
CA GLU A 158 -22.31 2.49 5.14
C GLU A 158 -21.10 1.61 5.50
N ALA A 159 -21.35 0.37 5.96
CA ALA A 159 -20.27 -0.52 6.38
C ALA A 159 -19.27 -0.80 5.25
N TYR A 160 -19.81 -1.12 4.08
CA TYR A 160 -19.03 -1.34 2.87
C TYR A 160 -18.23 -0.08 2.49
N ARG A 161 -18.83 1.10 2.58
CA ARG A 161 -18.14 2.36 2.25
C ARG A 161 -16.96 2.60 3.17
N PHE A 162 -17.11 2.44 4.49
CA PHE A 162 -15.98 2.60 5.42
C PHE A 162 -14.85 1.59 5.19
N ILE A 163 -15.17 0.34 4.84
CA ILE A 163 -14.18 -0.67 4.43
C ILE A 163 -13.46 -0.22 3.14
N ARG A 164 -14.20 0.30 2.15
CA ARG A 164 -13.60 0.78 0.90
C ARG A 164 -12.73 2.02 1.13
N LEU A 165 -13.14 2.96 1.99
CA LEU A 165 -12.34 4.13 2.37
C LEU A 165 -10.98 3.74 2.96
N GLY A 166 -10.97 2.85 3.96
CA GLY A 166 -9.72 2.41 4.58
C GLY A 166 -8.81 1.65 3.60
N THR A 167 -9.39 0.89 2.67
CA THR A 167 -8.65 0.21 1.61
C THR A 167 -7.96 1.20 0.67
N PHE A 168 -8.70 2.15 0.10
CA PHE A 168 -8.16 3.01 -0.96
C PHE A 168 -7.25 4.11 -0.45
N ILE A 169 -7.46 4.60 0.77
CA ILE A 169 -6.56 5.60 1.33
C ILE A 169 -5.17 5.01 1.63
N GLU A 170 -5.12 3.77 2.14
CA GLU A 170 -3.86 3.06 2.36
C GLU A 170 -3.16 2.74 1.03
N ARG A 171 -3.95 2.33 0.04
CA ARG A 171 -3.41 2.02 -1.30
C ARG A 171 -2.86 3.26 -1.99
N ALA A 172 -3.56 4.39 -1.93
CA ALA A 172 -3.10 5.66 -2.50
C ALA A 172 -1.78 6.13 -1.86
N ASP A 173 -1.71 6.13 -0.52
CA ASP A 173 -0.49 6.48 0.22
C ASP A 173 0.68 5.54 -0.14
N ASN A 174 0.43 4.23 -0.21
CA ASN A 174 1.46 3.26 -0.57
C ASN A 174 1.97 3.44 -2.01
N THR A 175 1.09 3.72 -2.98
CA THR A 175 1.50 3.99 -4.37
C THR A 175 2.40 5.23 -4.45
N LEU A 176 2.02 6.32 -3.77
CA LEU A 176 2.80 7.55 -3.71
C LEU A 176 4.19 7.31 -3.11
N ARG A 177 4.27 6.69 -1.92
CA ARG A 177 5.55 6.44 -1.24
C ARG A 177 6.47 5.48 -1.98
N LEU A 178 5.90 4.45 -2.61
CA LEU A 178 6.67 3.51 -3.42
C LEU A 178 7.26 4.18 -4.66
N LEU A 179 6.49 5.04 -5.33
CA LEU A 179 6.99 5.78 -6.48
C LEU A 179 8.06 6.81 -6.06
N ASP A 180 7.81 7.54 -4.98
CA ASP A 180 8.71 8.59 -4.48
C ASP A 180 10.08 8.03 -4.09
N SER A 181 10.11 7.01 -3.24
CA SER A 181 11.36 6.34 -2.83
C SER A 181 12.15 5.74 -4.00
N ARG A 182 11.47 5.29 -5.06
CA ARG A 182 12.13 4.75 -6.25
C ARG A 182 12.70 5.86 -7.12
N TYR A 183 11.99 6.97 -7.26
CA TYR A 183 12.50 8.14 -7.96
C TYR A 183 13.73 8.72 -7.26
N GLU A 184 13.69 8.88 -5.94
CA GLU A 184 14.82 9.37 -5.14
C GLU A 184 16.07 8.48 -5.26
N LEU A 185 15.90 7.15 -5.24
CA LEU A 185 17.00 6.19 -5.39
C LEU A 185 17.66 6.25 -6.78
N LEU A 186 16.84 6.50 -7.82
CA LEU A 186 17.28 6.49 -9.22
C LEU A 186 17.90 7.82 -9.66
N GLY A 187 17.55 8.94 -9.03
CA GLY A 187 18.03 10.29 -9.36
C GLY A 187 17.40 10.91 -10.61
N GLU A 188 17.77 12.15 -10.95
CA GLU A 188 17.24 12.89 -12.11
C GLU A 188 17.74 12.34 -13.47
N ASP A 189 18.86 11.62 -13.50
CA ASP A 189 19.52 11.10 -14.72
C ASP A 189 18.92 9.77 -15.23
N ILE A 190 17.62 9.52 -15.03
CA ILE A 190 16.98 8.23 -15.38
C ILE A 190 17.02 7.94 -16.90
N ASP A 191 17.01 8.99 -17.72
CA ASP A 191 16.96 8.87 -19.18
C ASP A 191 18.33 9.09 -19.88
N GLU A 192 19.38 9.53 -19.16
CA GLU A 192 20.72 9.82 -19.72
C GLU A 192 21.85 8.86 -19.29
N ILE A 193 21.60 7.89 -18.41
CA ILE A 193 22.63 6.89 -18.05
C ILE A 193 22.79 5.87 -19.18
N ASP A 194 23.63 6.25 -20.16
CA ASP A 194 24.11 5.49 -21.31
C ASP A 194 25.00 4.27 -20.92
N GLY A 195 24.81 3.73 -19.71
CA GLY A 195 25.68 2.71 -19.12
C GLY A 195 25.00 1.58 -18.35
N ARG A 196 23.72 1.68 -17.93
CA ARG A 196 23.03 0.57 -17.19
C ARG A 196 21.52 0.39 -17.50
N PRO A 197 21.08 0.26 -18.77
CA PRO A 197 19.66 0.13 -19.12
C PRO A 197 18.93 -1.05 -18.44
N ALA A 198 19.66 -2.14 -18.17
CA ALA A 198 19.09 -3.35 -17.59
C ALA A 198 18.71 -3.18 -16.11
N HIS A 199 19.51 -2.46 -15.32
CA HIS A 199 19.27 -2.31 -13.88
C HIS A 199 18.03 -1.45 -13.61
N SER A 200 17.92 -0.28 -14.28
CA SER A 200 16.73 0.57 -14.20
C SER A 200 15.47 -0.16 -14.67
N TYR A 201 15.57 -1.00 -15.70
CA TYR A 201 14.47 -1.86 -16.13
C TYR A 201 13.98 -2.80 -15.02
N TYR A 202 14.89 -3.49 -14.32
CA TYR A 202 14.51 -4.40 -13.23
C TYR A 202 13.90 -3.66 -12.05
N GLN A 203 14.43 -2.48 -11.69
CA GLN A 203 13.90 -1.67 -10.59
C GLN A 203 12.48 -1.14 -10.90
N TRP A 204 12.25 -0.64 -12.11
CA TRP A 204 10.90 -0.26 -12.55
C TRP A 204 9.96 -1.47 -12.61
N SER A 205 10.44 -2.60 -13.11
CA SER A 205 9.65 -3.84 -13.16
C SER A 205 9.27 -4.33 -11.76
N ALA A 206 10.18 -4.23 -10.78
CA ALA A 206 9.92 -4.59 -9.39
C ALA A 206 8.91 -3.64 -8.75
N LEU A 207 9.00 -2.32 -9.00
CA LEU A 207 7.98 -1.35 -8.55
C LEU A 207 6.60 -1.69 -9.12
N LEU A 208 6.52 -1.91 -10.43
CA LEU A 208 5.27 -2.26 -11.10
C LEU A 208 4.68 -3.57 -10.56
N ARG A 209 5.51 -4.59 -10.28
CA ARG A 209 5.05 -5.85 -9.65
C ARG A 209 4.58 -5.63 -8.22
N ALA A 210 5.30 -4.83 -7.43
CA ALA A 210 4.90 -4.47 -6.06
C ALA A 210 3.54 -3.75 -6.04
N LEU A 211 3.20 -3.03 -7.11
CA LEU A 211 1.92 -2.35 -7.28
C LEU A 211 0.90 -3.13 -8.14
N SER A 212 1.17 -4.39 -8.51
CA SER A 212 0.28 -5.21 -9.38
C SER A 212 -0.08 -4.53 -10.70
N SER A 213 0.84 -3.73 -11.24
CA SER A 213 0.66 -2.88 -12.42
C SER A 213 1.58 -3.28 -13.58
N PHE A 214 2.34 -4.37 -13.46
CA PHE A 214 3.29 -4.80 -14.50
C PHE A 214 2.57 -5.22 -15.79
N GLU A 215 1.54 -6.05 -15.66
CA GLU A 215 0.71 -6.48 -16.79
C GLU A 215 -0.05 -5.29 -17.40
N ALA A 216 -0.58 -4.39 -16.56
CA ALA A 216 -1.25 -3.18 -17.01
C ALA A 216 -0.29 -2.24 -17.75
N PHE A 217 0.97 -2.12 -17.30
CA PHE A 217 2.00 -1.37 -18.00
C PHE A 217 2.24 -1.93 -19.40
N ALA A 218 2.42 -3.25 -19.51
CA ALA A 218 2.69 -3.93 -20.78
C ALA A 218 1.53 -3.81 -21.78
N GLU A 219 0.30 -3.71 -21.30
CA GLU A 219 -0.90 -3.49 -22.12
C GLU A 219 -1.01 -2.04 -22.61
N VAL A 220 -0.80 -1.07 -21.71
CA VAL A 220 -1.02 0.37 -22.00
C VAL A 220 0.16 0.99 -22.75
N TYR A 221 1.40 0.58 -22.43
CA TYR A 221 2.62 1.16 -22.97
C TYR A 221 3.44 0.15 -23.75
N ARG A 222 4.00 0.59 -24.87
CA ARG A 222 5.00 -0.18 -25.63
C ARG A 222 6.42 0.14 -25.15
N GLY A 223 7.28 -0.88 -25.19
CA GLY A 223 8.72 -0.76 -24.88
C GLY A 223 9.02 -0.81 -23.38
N SER A 224 10.27 -0.49 -23.03
CA SER A 224 10.75 -0.56 -21.65
C SER A 224 10.09 0.48 -20.74
N PRO A 225 9.92 0.18 -19.44
CA PRO A 225 9.58 1.16 -18.42
C PRO A 225 10.59 2.31 -18.37
N SER A 226 10.07 3.53 -18.25
CA SER A 226 10.82 4.76 -17.97
C SER A 226 10.11 5.55 -16.88
N ALA A 227 10.81 6.49 -16.23
CA ALA A 227 10.25 7.31 -15.15
C ALA A 227 8.92 7.95 -15.57
N ARG A 228 8.89 8.56 -16.76
CA ARG A 228 7.70 9.21 -17.30
C ARG A 228 6.52 8.25 -17.45
N LYS A 229 6.71 7.12 -18.15
CA LYS A 229 5.61 6.17 -18.41
C LYS A 229 5.10 5.50 -17.14
N VAL A 230 6.01 5.16 -16.22
CA VAL A 230 5.65 4.55 -14.93
C VAL A 230 4.90 5.55 -14.07
N SER A 231 5.36 6.81 -14.00
CA SER A 231 4.68 7.87 -13.24
C SER A 231 3.30 8.16 -13.82
N GLU A 232 3.16 8.28 -15.14
CA GLU A 232 1.85 8.45 -15.78
C GLU A 232 0.90 7.29 -15.47
N LEU A 233 1.36 6.04 -15.58
CA LEU A 233 0.58 4.85 -15.24
C LEU A 233 0.10 4.88 -13.78
N LEU A 234 1.01 5.13 -12.84
CA LEU A 234 0.74 4.99 -11.42
C LEU A 234 0.04 6.21 -10.82
N LEU A 235 0.13 7.39 -11.44
CA LEU A 235 -0.51 8.60 -10.96
C LEU A 235 -1.84 8.88 -11.64
N LEU A 236 -1.90 8.78 -12.97
CA LEU A 236 -2.95 9.43 -13.76
C LEU A 236 -3.87 8.46 -14.52
N ARG A 237 -3.51 7.17 -14.69
CA ARG A 237 -4.33 6.20 -15.45
C ARG A 237 -5.45 5.59 -14.60
N PRO A 238 -6.74 5.90 -14.84
CA PRO A 238 -7.85 5.40 -14.03
C PRO A 238 -8.12 3.90 -14.25
N GLU A 239 -7.61 3.30 -15.32
CA GLU A 239 -7.82 1.88 -15.62
C GLU A 239 -7.00 0.94 -14.72
N VAL A 240 -5.99 1.48 -14.04
CA VAL A 240 -5.06 0.72 -13.20
C VAL A 240 -5.56 0.75 -11.76
N PRO A 241 -6.01 -0.38 -11.15
CA PRO A 241 -6.71 -0.36 -9.87
C PRO A 241 -5.91 0.17 -8.66
N ARG A 242 -4.58 0.25 -8.80
CA ARG A 242 -3.67 0.80 -7.78
C ARG A 242 -3.09 2.16 -8.15
N SER A 243 -3.46 2.75 -9.28
CA SER A 243 -3.06 4.13 -9.56
C SER A 243 -3.69 5.07 -8.55
N LEU A 244 -3.02 6.19 -8.30
CA LEU A 244 -3.52 7.24 -7.43
C LEU A 244 -4.88 7.76 -7.93
N ARG A 245 -5.02 7.96 -9.25
CA ARG A 245 -6.29 8.37 -9.86
C ARG A 245 -7.43 7.40 -9.58
N ALA A 246 -7.25 6.10 -9.82
CA ALA A 246 -8.29 5.11 -9.55
C ALA A 246 -8.66 5.02 -8.07
N CYS A 247 -7.67 5.19 -7.18
CA CYS A 247 -7.93 5.23 -5.74
C CYS A 247 -8.72 6.48 -5.31
N MET A 248 -8.42 7.64 -5.89
CA MET A 248 -9.14 8.88 -5.60
C MET A 248 -10.56 8.89 -6.18
N ASP A 249 -10.76 8.39 -7.40
CA ASP A 249 -12.11 8.21 -7.99
C ASP A 249 -13.00 7.39 -7.04
N GLU A 250 -12.44 6.33 -6.44
CA GLU A 250 -13.15 5.47 -5.49
C GLU A 250 -13.37 6.12 -4.12
N LEU A 251 -12.40 6.88 -3.60
CA LEU A 251 -12.54 7.62 -2.34
C LEU A 251 -13.64 8.69 -2.46
N ASP A 252 -13.64 9.47 -3.53
CA ASP A 252 -14.67 10.47 -3.82
C ASP A 252 -16.05 9.81 -3.92
N LEU A 253 -16.17 8.73 -4.70
CA LEU A 253 -17.43 7.98 -4.83
C LEU A 253 -17.94 7.45 -3.48
N MET A 254 -17.07 6.91 -2.63
CA MET A 254 -17.48 6.41 -1.32
C MET A 254 -17.92 7.54 -0.39
N LEU A 255 -17.19 8.66 -0.35
CA LEU A 255 -17.49 9.81 0.51
C LEU A 255 -18.77 10.53 0.09
N ALA A 256 -18.99 10.74 -1.22
CA ALA A 256 -20.18 11.40 -1.76
C ALA A 256 -21.49 10.69 -1.39
N ASN A 257 -21.42 9.39 -1.08
CA ASN A 257 -22.56 8.56 -0.73
C ASN A 257 -22.65 8.22 0.77
N LEU A 258 -21.80 8.80 1.62
CA LEU A 258 -21.94 8.71 3.07
C LEU A 258 -22.88 9.82 3.58
N PRO A 259 -23.87 9.50 4.42
CA PRO A 259 -24.80 10.49 4.97
C PRO A 259 -24.14 11.36 6.05
N GLY A 260 -24.73 12.54 6.29
CA GLY A 260 -24.37 13.43 7.41
C GLY A 260 -23.64 14.71 6.98
N GLU A 261 -24.05 15.84 7.55
CA GLU A 261 -23.46 17.15 7.20
C GLU A 261 -22.01 17.31 7.67
N ASN A 262 -21.62 16.60 8.74
CA ASN A 262 -20.26 16.58 9.28
C ASN A 262 -19.23 16.05 8.27
N GLY A 263 -19.68 15.32 7.25
CA GLY A 263 -18.88 14.76 6.17
C GLY A 263 -18.49 15.74 5.05
N ARG A 264 -19.15 16.91 4.97
CA ARG A 264 -18.93 17.89 3.88
C ARG A 264 -17.46 18.28 3.69
N PRO A 265 -16.64 18.50 4.73
CA PRO A 265 -15.22 18.81 4.57
C PRO A 265 -14.45 17.69 3.86
N ALA A 266 -14.67 16.42 4.26
CA ALA A 266 -14.01 15.27 3.64
C ALA A 266 -14.46 15.08 2.18
N GLN A 267 -15.76 15.21 1.92
CA GLN A 267 -16.33 15.13 0.58
C GLN A 267 -15.75 16.20 -0.35
N ARG A 268 -15.66 17.45 0.12
CA ARG A 268 -15.10 18.55 -0.66
C ARG A 268 -13.63 18.30 -1.00
N LEU A 269 -12.81 17.94 -0.01
CA LEU A 269 -11.39 17.70 -0.23
C LEU A 269 -11.15 16.53 -1.20
N ALA A 270 -11.91 15.43 -1.06
CA ALA A 270 -11.81 14.32 -2.01
C ALA A 270 -12.17 14.72 -3.44
N ALA A 271 -13.25 15.49 -3.63
CA ALA A 271 -13.65 15.98 -4.94
C ALA A 271 -12.62 16.96 -5.55
N GLU A 272 -11.99 17.82 -4.74
CA GLU A 272 -10.91 18.72 -5.17
C GLU A 272 -9.67 17.92 -5.63
N LEU A 273 -9.27 16.90 -4.87
CA LEU A 273 -8.12 16.04 -5.23
C LEU A 273 -8.39 15.18 -6.46
N ASP A 274 -9.60 14.61 -6.59
CA ASP A 274 -9.99 13.86 -7.78
C ASP A 274 -10.02 14.76 -9.02
N ALA A 275 -10.59 15.96 -8.91
CA ALA A 275 -10.59 16.94 -10.00
C ALA A 275 -9.16 17.34 -10.40
N ARG A 276 -8.26 17.59 -9.43
CA ARG A 276 -6.85 17.85 -9.70
C ARG A 276 -6.23 16.73 -10.53
N LEU A 277 -6.32 15.47 -10.08
CA LEU A 277 -5.78 14.33 -10.81
C LEU A 277 -6.43 14.09 -12.18
N ARG A 278 -7.70 14.48 -12.34
CA ARG A 278 -8.43 14.33 -13.60
C ARG A 278 -7.98 15.27 -14.69
N TYR A 279 -7.57 16.47 -14.32
CA TYR A 279 -7.25 17.53 -15.27
C TYR A 279 -5.75 17.86 -15.33
N THR A 280 -4.92 17.27 -14.47
CA THR A 280 -3.46 17.33 -14.55
C THR A 280 -2.92 16.35 -15.60
N SER A 281 -1.98 16.83 -16.41
CA SER A 281 -1.19 16.04 -17.36
C SER A 281 0.14 15.58 -16.74
N ILE A 282 0.75 14.53 -17.30
CA ILE A 282 2.07 14.08 -16.84
C ILE A 282 3.16 15.13 -17.09
N ASP A 283 3.02 15.98 -18.11
CA ASP A 283 3.95 17.07 -18.37
C ASP A 283 3.99 18.08 -17.22
N GLU A 284 2.82 18.51 -16.73
CA GLU A 284 2.72 19.43 -15.59
C GLU A 284 3.35 18.84 -14.32
N VAL A 285 3.14 17.54 -14.07
CA VAL A 285 3.75 16.85 -12.91
C VAL A 285 5.27 16.85 -13.00
N LEU A 286 5.83 16.60 -14.19
CA LEU A 286 7.27 16.54 -14.40
C LEU A 286 7.91 17.94 -14.43
N GLU A 287 7.20 18.96 -14.92
CA GLU A 287 7.62 20.36 -14.88
C GLU A 287 7.71 20.91 -13.45
N GLU A 288 6.78 20.52 -12.57
CA GLU A 288 6.85 20.85 -11.12
C GLU A 288 8.00 20.11 -10.41
N GLY A 289 8.43 18.97 -10.98
CA GLY A 289 9.38 18.04 -10.40
C GLY A 289 8.66 16.92 -9.64
N LEU A 290 8.93 15.67 -10.06
CA LEU A 290 8.16 14.52 -9.59
C LEU A 290 8.22 14.35 -8.06
N HIS A 291 9.40 14.46 -7.44
CA HIS A 291 9.54 14.33 -5.99
C HIS A 291 8.75 15.40 -5.22
N ALA A 292 8.81 16.66 -5.67
CA ALA A 292 8.09 17.77 -5.04
C ALA A 292 6.57 17.55 -5.13
N TRP A 293 6.09 17.17 -6.32
CA TRP A 293 4.68 16.88 -6.55
C TRP A 293 4.20 15.69 -5.70
N LEU A 294 4.97 14.60 -5.63
CA LEU A 294 4.65 13.42 -4.81
C LEU A 294 4.59 13.78 -3.32
N THR A 295 5.55 14.56 -2.83
CA THR A 295 5.61 15.01 -1.44
C THR A 295 4.38 15.85 -1.07
N ASP A 296 3.98 16.79 -1.93
CA ASP A 296 2.73 17.55 -1.75
C ASP A 296 1.52 16.62 -1.70
N PHE A 297 1.39 15.70 -2.67
CA PHE A 297 0.22 14.82 -2.75
C PHE A 297 0.15 13.82 -1.59
N ILE A 298 1.29 13.35 -1.07
CA ILE A 298 1.35 12.56 0.18
C ILE A 298 0.72 13.36 1.33
N GLY A 299 1.09 14.64 1.45
CA GLY A 299 0.49 15.56 2.43
C GLY A 299 -1.02 15.71 2.26
N GLN A 300 -1.50 15.84 1.02
CA GLN A 300 -2.93 15.93 0.72
C GLN A 300 -3.70 14.65 1.11
N VAL A 301 -3.14 13.47 0.85
CA VAL A 301 -3.75 12.18 1.24
C VAL A 301 -3.78 12.02 2.76
N HIS A 302 -2.74 12.47 3.47
CA HIS A 302 -2.74 12.47 4.94
C HIS A 302 -3.79 13.40 5.51
N GLU A 303 -3.92 14.59 4.94
CA GLU A 303 -4.96 15.54 5.33
C GLU A 303 -6.36 14.98 5.07
N LEU A 304 -6.60 14.35 3.92
CA LEU A 304 -7.86 13.66 3.65
C LEU A 304 -8.15 12.59 4.70
N GLY A 305 -7.16 11.77 5.07
CA GLY A 305 -7.31 10.77 6.13
C GLY A 305 -7.65 11.38 7.49
N ARG A 306 -7.01 12.51 7.83
CA ARG A 306 -7.28 13.26 9.06
C ARG A 306 -8.70 13.81 9.07
N VAL A 307 -9.15 14.40 7.96
CA VAL A 307 -10.50 14.97 7.84
C VAL A 307 -11.56 13.87 7.87
N ILE A 308 -11.34 12.72 7.21
CA ILE A 308 -12.24 11.54 7.32
C ILE A 308 -12.37 11.11 8.79
N HIS A 309 -11.26 11.04 9.50
CA HIS A 309 -11.23 10.64 10.90
C HIS A 309 -12.06 11.59 11.78
N LEU A 310 -11.85 12.89 11.65
CA LEU A 310 -12.62 13.90 12.39
C LEU A 310 -14.11 13.93 12.00
N SER A 311 -14.42 13.80 10.72
CA SER A 311 -15.79 13.91 10.21
C SER A 311 -16.67 12.70 10.52
N TYR A 312 -16.10 11.49 10.56
CA TYR A 312 -16.87 10.25 10.62
C TYR A 312 -16.46 9.28 11.74
N LEU A 313 -15.22 9.33 12.21
CA LEU A 313 -14.66 8.31 13.11
C LEU A 313 -14.56 8.76 14.57
N GLU A 314 -14.57 10.06 14.86
CA GLU A 314 -14.58 10.62 16.24
C GLU A 314 -15.94 11.16 16.69
N VAL A 315 -16.89 11.40 15.78
CA VAL A 315 -18.15 12.07 16.11
C VAL A 315 -19.07 11.14 16.91
N ALA A 316 -19.11 11.33 18.22
CA ALA A 316 -20.12 10.78 19.13
C ALA A 316 -21.42 11.58 19.10
#